data_AF-A0A803VU35-F1
#
_entry.id   AF-A0A803VU35-F1
#
_cell.length_a   1.000
_cell.length_b   1.000
_cell.length_c   1.000
_cell.angle_alpha   90.00
_cell.angle_beta   90.00
_cell.angle_gamma   90.00
#
_symmetry.space_group_name_H-M   'P 1'
#
loop_
_entity.id
_entity.type
_entity.pdbx_description
1 polymer ?
#
loop_
_entity_poly.entity_id
_entity_poly.type
_entity_poly.pdbx_seq_one_letter_code
_entity_poly.pdbx_strand_id
1 'polypeptide(L)'
;MQGPCRGLTPTGCSPHAVAYGSWYDHVKDYWERRKDHPILYLFYEDLKEVAQFLGQKLSEAALDTITRHTSFEAMRDNPATNYSKVPSDLMDHGVSPFMRKGTTGDWKNHFTVAQNERFDQDYAQKMSDTDLCFRTQL
;
A
#
# COMPACT_ATOMS: atom_id res chain seq x y z
N MET A 1 19.35 12.83 -31.16
CA MET A 1 20.33 13.44 -30.24
C MET A 1 19.76 13.32 -28.84
N GLN A 2 20.24 12.37 -28.05
CA GLN A 2 19.86 12.23 -26.64
C GLN A 2 20.72 13.24 -25.85
N GLY A 3 20.06 14.13 -25.11
CA GLY A 3 20.73 15.06 -24.21
C GLY A 3 21.36 14.32 -23.03
N PRO A 4 22.44 14.84 -22.43
CA PRO A 4 23.12 14.15 -21.35
C PRO A 4 22.28 14.19 -20.07
N CYS A 5 21.97 13.01 -19.53
CA CYS A 5 21.45 12.85 -18.17
C CYS A 5 22.48 13.41 -17.18
N ARG A 6 22.22 14.59 -16.64
CA ARG A 6 22.99 15.14 -15.52
C ARG A 6 22.54 14.43 -14.23
N GLY A 7 23.48 13.79 -13.53
CA GLY A 7 23.30 13.55 -12.09
C GLY A 7 23.57 12.14 -11.53
N LEU A 8 24.28 11.24 -12.22
CA LEU A 8 24.64 9.95 -11.64
C LEU A 8 26.04 10.01 -11.00
N THR A 9 26.10 9.98 -9.68
CA THR A 9 27.34 9.73 -8.92
C THR A 9 27.67 8.22 -8.91
N PRO A 10 28.95 7.83 -8.70
CA PRO A 10 29.41 6.45 -8.89
C PRO A 10 28.86 5.40 -7.90
N THR A 11 28.09 5.81 -6.88
CA THR A 11 27.52 4.92 -5.86
C THR A 11 26.00 4.85 -5.84
N GLY A 12 25.30 5.46 -6.82
CA GLY A 12 23.96 5.07 -7.28
C GLY A 12 22.75 5.12 -6.33
N CYS A 13 22.94 5.20 -5.01
CA CYS A 13 21.85 5.23 -4.03
C CYS A 13 22.02 6.46 -3.15
N SER A 14 21.10 7.42 -3.30
CA SER A 14 20.91 8.46 -2.28
C SER A 14 20.54 7.77 -0.96
N PRO A 15 21.18 8.12 0.19
CA PRO A 15 20.88 7.52 1.49
C PRO A 15 19.43 7.78 1.97
N HIS A 16 18.68 8.59 1.23
CA HIS A 16 17.27 8.90 1.48
C HIS A 16 16.32 8.32 0.43
N ALA A 17 16.84 7.57 -0.55
CA ALA A 17 16.00 6.91 -1.55
C ALA A 17 15.38 5.64 -0.95
N VAL A 18 14.06 5.56 -1.02
CA VAL A 18 13.30 4.35 -0.68
C VAL A 18 13.00 3.54 -1.95
N ALA A 19 12.83 2.23 -1.81
CA ALA A 19 12.41 1.38 -2.92
C ALA A 19 11.09 1.89 -3.54
N TYR A 20 10.96 1.79 -4.87
CA TYR A 20 9.82 2.29 -5.67
C TYR A 20 9.60 3.82 -5.69
N GLY A 21 10.43 4.60 -5.00
CA GLY A 21 10.44 6.06 -5.12
C GLY A 21 9.37 6.79 -4.30
N SER A 22 8.86 7.90 -4.84
CA SER A 22 7.92 8.78 -4.15
C SER A 22 6.54 8.15 -4.06
N TRP A 23 6.05 7.94 -2.84
CA TRP A 23 4.67 7.47 -2.60
C TRP A 23 3.64 8.43 -3.19
N TYR A 24 3.87 9.76 -3.06
CA TYR A 24 2.96 10.79 -3.57
C TYR A 24 2.78 10.70 -5.08
N ASP A 25 3.88 10.59 -5.82
CA ASP A 25 3.84 10.50 -7.28
C ASP A 25 3.18 9.20 -7.72
N HIS A 26 3.52 8.09 -7.05
CA HIS A 26 2.94 6.78 -7.34
C HIS A 26 1.41 6.76 -7.20
N VAL A 27 0.85 7.29 -6.10
CA VAL A 27 -0.61 7.27 -5.90
C VAL A 27 -1.33 8.25 -6.83
N LYS A 28 -0.75 9.44 -7.08
CA LYS A 28 -1.35 10.43 -7.99
C LYS A 28 -1.36 9.95 -9.44
N ASP A 29 -0.28 9.33 -9.90
CA ASP A 29 -0.20 8.82 -11.27
C ASP A 29 -1.25 7.73 -11.54
N TYR A 30 -1.42 6.77 -10.61
CA TYR A 30 -2.44 5.73 -10.75
C TYR A 30 -3.85 6.30 -10.62
N TRP A 31 -4.04 7.29 -9.75
CA TRP A 31 -5.31 7.98 -9.62
C TRP A 31 -5.70 8.66 -10.94
N GLU A 32 -4.81 9.42 -11.57
CA GLU A 32 -5.12 10.06 -12.85
C GLU A 32 -5.37 9.06 -13.98
N ARG A 33 -4.58 7.99 -14.06
CA ARG A 33 -4.74 6.92 -15.06
C ARG A 33 -6.08 6.20 -14.99
N ARG A 34 -6.78 6.25 -13.84
CA ARG A 34 -8.13 5.66 -13.70
C ARG A 34 -9.16 6.25 -14.66
N LYS A 35 -8.93 7.47 -15.16
CA LYS A 35 -9.82 8.17 -16.09
C LYS A 35 -9.78 7.54 -17.49
N ASP A 36 -8.62 7.00 -17.88
CA ASP A 36 -8.37 6.48 -19.23
C ASP A 36 -8.23 4.94 -19.27
N HIS A 37 -8.16 4.29 -18.11
CA HIS A 37 -7.98 2.85 -17.99
C HIS A 37 -8.96 2.24 -16.99
N PRO A 38 -9.40 0.98 -17.19
CA PRO A 38 -10.18 0.26 -16.19
C PRO A 38 -9.27 -0.09 -14.99
N ILE A 39 -9.13 0.86 -14.07
CA ILE A 39 -8.39 0.70 -12.82
C ILE A 39 -9.41 0.79 -11.68
N LEU A 40 -9.55 -0.30 -10.92
CA LEU A 40 -10.32 -0.29 -9.69
C LEU A 40 -9.43 0.22 -8.56
N TYR A 41 -9.72 1.42 -8.06
CA TYR A 41 -9.01 2.00 -6.94
C TYR A 41 -9.71 1.61 -5.64
N LEU A 42 -9.14 0.65 -4.92
CA LEU A 42 -9.75 0.07 -3.73
C LEU A 42 -9.21 0.68 -2.45
N PHE A 43 -10.10 0.83 -1.47
CA PHE A 43 -9.71 0.85 -0.06
C PHE A 43 -9.96 -0.53 0.55
N TYR A 44 -9.42 -0.75 1.75
CA TYR A 44 -9.42 -2.06 2.41
C TYR A 44 -10.84 -2.66 2.59
N GLU A 45 -11.88 -1.83 2.60
CA GLU A 45 -13.26 -2.23 2.86
C GLU A 45 -14.05 -2.68 1.60
N ASP A 46 -13.49 -2.52 0.39
CA ASP A 46 -14.27 -2.54 -0.86
C ASP A 46 -14.25 -3.89 -1.61
N LEU A 47 -14.24 -5.02 -0.89
CA LEU A 47 -14.17 -6.36 -1.51
C LEU A 47 -15.34 -6.69 -2.45
N LYS A 48 -16.53 -6.12 -2.21
CA LYS A 48 -17.69 -6.30 -3.09
C LYS A 48 -17.49 -5.64 -4.45
N GLU A 49 -16.76 -4.54 -4.49
CA GLU A 49 -16.48 -3.80 -5.73
C GLU A 49 -15.52 -4.60 -6.63
N VAL A 50 -14.62 -5.39 -6.04
CA VAL A 50 -13.72 -6.29 -6.77
C VAL A 50 -14.49 -7.30 -7.61
N ALA A 51 -15.49 -7.96 -7.02
CA ALA A 51 -16.29 -8.96 -7.73
C ALA A 51 -17.03 -8.35 -8.92
N GLN A 52 -17.64 -7.18 -8.73
CA GLN A 52 -18.34 -6.45 -9.78
C GLN A 52 -17.39 -6.00 -10.89
N PHE A 53 -16.23 -5.47 -10.53
CA PHE A 53 -15.20 -5.04 -11.47
C PHE A 53 -14.67 -6.20 -12.33
N LEU A 54 -14.52 -7.40 -11.74
CA LEU A 54 -14.15 -8.62 -12.46
C LEU A 54 -15.30 -9.24 -13.27
N GLY A 55 -16.48 -8.62 -13.28
CA GLY A 55 -17.67 -9.12 -13.97
C GLY A 55 -18.26 -10.40 -13.36
N GLN A 56 -17.94 -10.68 -12.09
CA GLN A 56 -18.36 -11.90 -11.39
C GLN A 56 -19.60 -11.62 -10.54
N LYS A 57 -20.59 -12.53 -10.64
CA LYS A 57 -21.73 -12.56 -9.73
C LYS A 57 -21.44 -13.53 -8.59
N LEU A 58 -21.16 -13.01 -7.41
CA LEU A 58 -20.94 -13.83 -6.22
C LEU A 58 -22.24 -13.91 -5.40
N SER A 59 -22.56 -15.10 -4.89
CA SER A 59 -23.61 -15.25 -3.89
C SER A 59 -23.15 -14.70 -2.54
N GLU A 60 -24.08 -14.39 -1.66
CA GLU A 60 -23.76 -13.96 -0.28
C GLU A 60 -22.89 -15.01 0.44
N ALA A 61 -23.21 -16.29 0.30
CA ALA A 61 -22.41 -17.38 0.86
C ALA A 61 -20.96 -17.41 0.32
N ALA A 62 -20.76 -17.09 -0.97
CA ALA A 62 -19.42 -16.99 -1.54
C ALA A 62 -18.66 -15.76 -1.01
N LEU A 63 -19.34 -14.62 -0.88
CA LEU A 63 -18.76 -13.40 -0.28
C LEU A 63 -18.35 -13.63 1.17
N ASP A 64 -19.20 -14.29 1.97
CA ASP A 64 -18.90 -14.62 3.37
C ASP A 64 -17.71 -15.58 3.47
N THR A 65 -17.65 -16.56 2.57
CA THR A 65 -16.53 -17.50 2.49
C THR A 65 -15.23 -16.78 2.17
N ILE A 66 -15.23 -15.90 1.16
CA ILE A 66 -14.05 -15.10 0.78
C ILE A 66 -13.63 -14.23 1.96
N THR A 67 -14.56 -13.45 2.52
CA THR A 67 -14.30 -12.54 3.65
C THR A 67 -13.66 -13.27 4.83
N ARG A 68 -14.17 -14.46 5.18
CA ARG A 68 -13.60 -15.29 6.25
C ARG A 68 -12.21 -15.81 5.91
N HIS A 69 -11.97 -16.26 4.69
CA HIS A 69 -10.66 -16.80 4.28
C HIS A 69 -9.60 -15.74 4.03
N THR A 70 -10.01 -14.51 3.69
CA THR A 70 -9.13 -13.36 3.51
C THR A 70 -9.06 -12.47 4.76
N SER A 71 -9.61 -12.91 5.89
CA SER A 71 -9.43 -12.20 7.16
C SER A 71 -7.95 -12.20 7.54
N PHE A 72 -7.53 -11.18 8.29
CA PHE A 72 -6.13 -11.07 8.70
C PHE A 72 -5.67 -12.32 9.47
N GLU A 73 -6.47 -12.82 10.41
CA GLU A 73 -6.14 -14.03 11.18
C GLU A 73 -6.02 -15.26 10.27
N ALA A 74 -6.98 -15.44 9.36
CA ALA A 74 -6.97 -16.57 8.44
C ALA A 74 -5.73 -16.56 7.53
N MET A 75 -5.36 -15.38 7.02
CA MET A 75 -4.17 -15.25 6.16
C MET A 75 -2.86 -15.30 6.95
N ARG A 76 -2.82 -14.81 8.19
CA ARG A 76 -1.68 -14.91 9.11
C ARG A 76 -1.35 -16.37 9.42
N ASP A 77 -2.36 -17.19 9.66
CA ASP A 77 -2.16 -18.58 10.07
C ASP A 77 -2.00 -19.53 8.87
N ASN A 78 -2.16 -19.03 7.64
CA ASN A 78 -2.02 -19.81 6.41
C ASN A 78 -0.59 -19.74 5.81
N PRO A 79 0.16 -20.87 5.75
CA PRO A 79 1.50 -20.91 5.17
C PRO A 79 1.59 -20.60 3.68
N ALA A 80 0.47 -20.57 2.96
CA ALA A 80 0.42 -20.18 1.55
C ALA A 80 0.39 -18.65 1.36
N THR A 81 0.07 -17.87 2.41
CA THR A 81 -0.11 -16.41 2.33
C THR A 81 0.77 -15.63 3.30
N ASN A 82 1.24 -16.25 4.39
CA ASN A 82 1.99 -15.56 5.44
C ASN A 82 3.51 -15.48 5.21
N TYR A 83 4.00 -15.95 4.05
CA TYR A 83 5.42 -15.96 3.66
C TYR A 83 6.36 -16.79 4.54
N SER A 84 5.86 -17.62 5.45
CA SER A 84 6.69 -18.46 6.34
C SER A 84 7.61 -19.47 5.62
N LYS A 85 7.38 -19.70 4.33
CA LYS A 85 8.22 -20.56 3.48
C LYS A 85 9.38 -19.82 2.82
N VAL A 86 9.45 -18.49 2.93
CA VAL A 86 10.57 -17.70 2.42
C VAL A 86 11.77 -17.85 3.35
N PRO A 87 12.98 -18.09 2.82
CA PRO A 87 14.19 -18.18 3.65
C PRO A 87 14.43 -16.93 4.49
N SER A 88 14.93 -17.10 5.72
CA SER A 88 15.20 -16.01 6.67
C SER A 88 16.19 -14.96 6.13
N ASP A 89 17.12 -15.37 5.26
CA ASP A 89 18.09 -14.46 4.64
C ASP A 89 17.43 -13.45 3.68
N LEU A 90 16.21 -13.74 3.22
CA LEU A 90 15.39 -12.86 2.39
C LEU A 90 14.30 -12.16 3.21
N MET A 91 13.69 -12.87 4.16
CA MET A 91 12.64 -12.33 5.03
C MET A 91 12.72 -12.95 6.43
N ASP A 92 13.32 -12.23 7.37
CA ASP A 92 13.45 -12.69 8.75
C ASP A 92 12.19 -12.36 9.58
N HIS A 93 11.32 -13.37 9.70
CA HIS A 93 10.10 -13.30 10.49
C HIS A 93 10.35 -13.21 12.01
N GLY A 94 11.57 -13.49 12.49
CA GLY A 94 11.97 -13.31 13.88
C GLY A 94 12.21 -11.84 14.25
N VAL A 95 12.61 -11.01 13.28
CA VAL A 95 12.71 -9.55 13.45
C VAL A 95 11.34 -8.90 13.32
N SER A 96 10.60 -9.22 12.25
CA SER A 96 9.23 -8.75 12.08
C SER A 96 8.45 -9.71 11.17
N PRO A 97 7.31 -10.25 11.61
CA PRO A 97 6.50 -11.11 10.77
C PRO A 97 5.84 -10.31 9.64
N PHE A 98 5.75 -10.90 8.45
CA PHE A 98 5.07 -10.31 7.29
C PHE A 98 3.63 -9.87 7.63
N MET A 99 2.86 -10.75 8.25
CA MET A 99 1.52 -10.45 8.77
C MET A 99 1.63 -9.83 10.17
N ARG A 100 1.95 -8.52 10.24
CA ARG A 100 2.35 -7.85 11.49
C ARG A 100 1.22 -7.48 12.46
N LYS A 101 0.29 -6.61 12.03
CA LYS A 101 -0.85 -6.15 12.86
C LYS A 101 -2.19 -6.11 12.13
N GLY A 102 -2.20 -5.79 10.84
CA GLY A 102 -3.44 -5.79 10.04
C GLY A 102 -4.45 -4.73 10.46
N THR A 103 -4.02 -3.61 11.05
CA THR A 103 -4.90 -2.55 11.57
C THR A 103 -4.58 -1.17 11.01
N THR A 104 -5.63 -0.38 10.78
CA THR A 104 -5.52 1.05 10.44
C THR A 104 -5.18 1.87 11.70
N GLY A 105 -4.35 2.90 11.55
CA GLY A 105 -4.03 3.84 12.64
C GLY A 105 -2.80 3.49 13.47
N ASP A 106 -2.10 2.40 13.19
CA ASP A 106 -0.88 2.02 13.93
C ASP A 106 0.27 3.04 13.81
N TRP A 107 0.20 3.95 12.83
CA TRP A 107 1.10 5.10 12.71
C TRP A 107 1.15 5.94 14.00
N LYS A 108 0.04 6.03 14.74
CA LYS A 108 -0.06 6.77 16.01
C LYS A 108 0.88 6.23 17.10
N ASN A 109 1.27 4.96 17.00
CA ASN A 109 2.21 4.33 17.94
C ASN A 109 3.68 4.57 17.57
N HIS A 110 3.95 5.14 16.40
CA HIS A 110 5.30 5.29 15.85
C HIS A 110 5.69 6.75 15.64
N PHE A 111 4.73 7.61 15.30
CA PHE A 111 4.97 9.02 15.08
C PHE A 111 4.96 9.80 16.38
N THR A 112 6.02 10.56 16.62
CA THR A 112 5.94 11.66 17.59
C THR A 112 5.04 12.77 17.05
N VAL A 113 4.51 13.62 17.94
CA VAL A 113 3.67 14.76 17.56
C VAL A 113 4.38 15.65 16.54
N ALA A 114 5.64 16.01 16.78
CA ALA A 114 6.42 16.86 15.87
C ALA A 114 6.67 16.21 14.49
N GLN A 115 6.89 14.90 14.43
CA GLN A 115 7.01 14.19 13.16
C GLN A 115 5.67 14.18 12.41
N ASN A 116 4.57 13.97 13.11
CA ASN A 116 3.24 13.97 12.51
C ASN A 116 2.89 15.35 11.93
N GLU A 117 3.09 16.42 12.70
CA GLU A 117 2.84 17.80 12.24
C GLU A 117 3.64 18.14 10.98
N ARG A 118 4.93 17.75 10.96
CA ARG A 118 5.78 17.95 9.78
C ARG A 118 5.31 17.12 8.59
N PHE A 119 4.90 15.88 8.82
CA PHE A 119 4.39 15.00 7.77
C PHE A 119 3.07 15.52 7.19
N ASP A 120 2.14 15.96 8.03
CA ASP A 120 0.84 16.50 7.62
C ASP A 120 1.00 17.77 6.76
N GLN A 121 1.96 18.65 7.11
CA GLN A 121 2.27 19.84 6.31
C GLN A 121 2.84 19.47 4.92
N ASP A 122 3.81 18.54 4.88
CA ASP A 122 4.39 18.06 3.61
C ASP A 122 3.34 17.36 2.74
N TYR A 123 2.48 16.53 3.36
CA TYR A 123 1.39 15.84 2.70
C TYR A 123 0.38 16.83 2.09
N ALA A 124 -0.06 17.82 2.87
CA ALA A 124 -1.01 18.82 2.40
C ALA A 124 -0.48 19.59 1.18
N GLN A 125 0.82 19.92 1.16
CA GLN A 125 1.44 20.57 0.02
C GLN A 125 1.55 19.65 -1.21
N LYS A 126 1.94 18.38 -1.03
CA LYS A 126 2.20 17.47 -2.16
C LYS A 126 0.94 16.88 -2.78
N MET A 127 -0.15 16.84 -2.02
CA MET A 127 -1.44 16.29 -2.43
C MET A 127 -2.48 17.38 -2.76
N SER A 128 -2.10 18.67 -2.75
CA SER A 128 -3.04 19.77 -2.97
C SER A 128 -3.63 19.83 -4.39
N ASP A 129 -2.99 19.16 -5.35
CA ASP A 129 -3.35 19.15 -6.77
C ASP A 129 -4.24 17.96 -7.18
N THR A 130 -4.67 17.13 -6.22
CA THR A 130 -5.51 15.95 -6.47
C THR A 130 -6.77 15.95 -5.60
N ASP A 131 -7.85 15.36 -6.12
CA ASP A 131 -9.07 15.06 -5.38
C ASP A 131 -9.01 13.71 -4.64
N LEU A 132 -7.86 13.01 -4.69
CA LEU A 132 -7.63 11.77 -3.97
C LEU A 132 -7.61 12.00 -2.45
N CYS A 133 -8.57 11.39 -1.75
CA CYS A 133 -8.70 11.48 -0.30
C CYS A 133 -8.43 10.12 0.35
N PHE A 134 -7.42 10.06 1.23
CA PHE A 134 -7.11 8.87 2.03
C PHE A 134 -7.73 8.95 3.42
N ARG A 135 -8.26 7.81 3.90
CA ARG A 135 -8.72 7.65 5.28
C ARG A 135 -7.56 7.15 6.15
N THR A 136 -7.13 7.95 7.12
CA THR A 136 -6.03 7.59 8.05
C THR A 136 -6.51 6.86 9.31
N GLN A 137 -7.84 6.74 9.45
CA GLN A 137 -8.56 6.14 10.58
C GLN A 137 -9.84 5.48 10.05
N LEU A 138 -10.26 4.39 10.70
CA LEU A 138 -11.56 3.74 10.48
C LEU A 138 -12.60 4.26 11.48
#